data_AF-A0A3C1TYL8-F1
#
_entry.id   AF-A0A3C1TYL8-F1
#
_cell.length_a   1.000
_cell.length_b   1.000
_cell.length_c   1.000
_cell.angle_alpha   90.00
_cell.angle_beta   90.00
_cell.angle_gamma   90.00
#
_symmetry.space_group_name_H-M   'P 1'
#
loop_
_entity.id
_entity.type
_entity.pdbx_description
1 polymer ?
#
loop_
_entity_poly.entity_id
_entity_poly.type
_entity_poly.pdbx_seq_one_letter_code
_entity_poly.pdbx_strand_id
1 'polypeptide(L)' 'LASLLFCGPVKASHTVINGRHVVANGQLTTMEMGQILERHTAMAHHLMQ' A
#
# COMPACT_ATOMS: atom_id res chain seq x y z
N LEU A 1 7.38 -19.59 8.02
CA LEU A 1 6.32 -19.90 7.02
C LEU A 1 4.95 -20.06 7.65
N ALA A 2 4.80 -20.88 8.70
CA ALA A 2 3.52 -21.02 9.41
C ALA A 2 2.91 -19.66 9.81
N SER A 3 3.71 -18.72 10.34
CA SER A 3 3.22 -17.36 10.65
C SER A 3 2.78 -16.54 9.44
N LEU A 4 3.36 -16.76 8.26
CA LEU A 4 2.92 -16.09 7.02
C LEU A 4 1.56 -16.61 6.53
N LEU A 5 1.23 -17.88 6.84
CA LEU A 5 0.01 -18.53 6.37
C LEU A 5 -1.12 -18.48 7.41
N PHE A 6 -0.80 -18.61 8.70
CA PHE A 6 -1.79 -18.88 9.75
C PHE A 6 -2.04 -17.70 10.70
N CYS A 7 -1.20 -16.65 10.68
CA CYS A 7 -1.36 -15.49 11.60
C CYS A 7 -2.17 -14.33 11.00
N GLY A 8 -2.84 -14.52 9.87
CA GLY A 8 -3.59 -13.48 9.17
C GLY A 8 -2.72 -12.61 8.24
N PRO A 9 -3.33 -11.67 7.49
CA PRO A 9 -2.61 -10.86 6.53
C PRO A 9 -1.64 -9.90 7.24
N VAL A 10 -0.36 -9.98 6.87
CA VAL A 10 0.69 -9.07 7.34
C VAL A 10 1.09 -8.09 6.22
N LYS A 11 1.49 -6.88 6.59
CA LYS A 11 2.05 -5.91 5.64
C LYS A 11 3.44 -6.35 5.22
N ALA A 12 3.74 -6.31 3.93
CA ALA A 12 5.09 -6.56 3.44
C ALA A 12 6.01 -5.39 3.80
N SER A 13 7.17 -5.67 4.41
CA SER A 13 8.17 -4.64 4.70
C SER A 13 8.91 -4.20 3.43
N HIS A 14 9.11 -5.11 2.47
CA HIS A 14 9.76 -4.82 1.20
C HIS A 14 9.04 -5.53 0.05
N THR A 15 8.93 -4.85 -1.09
CA THR A 15 8.42 -5.43 -2.34
C THR A 15 9.25 -4.87 -3.49
N VAL A 16 9.74 -5.77 -4.35
CA VAL A 16 10.59 -5.43 -5.50
C VAL A 16 9.93 -5.96 -6.75
N ILE A 17 9.76 -5.11 -7.76
CA ILE A 17 9.20 -5.45 -9.07
C ILE A 17 10.22 -5.03 -10.13
N ASN A 18 10.62 -5.95 -11.01
CA ASN A 18 11.61 -5.71 -12.06
C ASN A 18 12.91 -5.06 -11.53
N GLY A 19 13.40 -5.49 -10.38
CA GLY A 19 14.60 -4.95 -9.74
C GLY A 19 14.43 -3.58 -9.06
N ARG A 20 13.22 -2.99 -9.08
CA ARG A 20 12.92 -1.71 -8.42
C ARG A 20 12.15 -1.93 -7.12
N HIS A 21 12.58 -1.30 -6.03
CA HIS A 21 11.79 -1.24 -4.80
C HIS A 21 10.50 -0.44 -5.04
N VAL A 22 9.36 -1.09 -4.81
CA VAL A 22 8.02 -0.45 -4.82
C VAL A 22 7.48 -0.26 -3.40
N VAL A 23 7.90 -1.11 -2.46
CA VAL A 23 7.70 -0.94 -1.02
C VAL A 23 9.05 -1.07 -0.33
N ALA A 24 9.35 -0.14 0.59
CA ALA A 24 10.48 -0.22 1.50
C ALA A 24 10.06 0.25 2.89
N ASN A 25 10.48 -0.48 3.93
CA ASN A 25 10.09 -0.23 5.32
C ASN A 25 8.56 -0.11 5.51
N GLY A 26 7.80 -0.91 4.75
CA GLY A 26 6.34 -0.91 4.77
C GLY A 26 5.67 0.33 4.17
N GLN A 27 6.42 1.19 3.45
CA GLN A 27 5.91 2.38 2.77
C GLN A 27 6.09 2.26 1.25
N LEU A 28 5.14 2.80 0.47
CA LEU A 28 5.29 2.92 -0.98
C LEU A 28 6.42 3.90 -1.29
N THR A 29 7.31 3.52 -2.21
CA THR A 29 8.45 4.35 -2.66
C THR A 29 8.24 4.95 -4.04
N THR A 30 7.20 4.52 -4.76
CA THR A 30 6.94 4.91 -6.15
C THR A 30 5.87 5.99 -6.30
N MET A 31 5.14 6.30 -5.23
CA MET A 31 4.06 7.28 -5.22
C MET A 31 3.95 7.94 -3.86
N GLU A 32 3.52 9.20 -3.85
CA GLU A 32 3.25 9.94 -2.62
C GLU A 32 1.90 9.52 -2.01
N MET A 33 1.96 8.85 -0.86
CA MET A 33 0.79 8.26 -0.21
C MET A 33 -0.25 9.31 0.19
N GLY A 34 0.18 10.46 0.70
CA GLY A 34 -0.73 11.55 1.11
C GLY A 34 -1.62 12.02 -0.03
N GLN A 35 -1.01 12.29 -1.19
CA GLN A 35 -1.74 12.74 -2.38
C GLN A 35 -2.76 11.70 -2.88
N ILE A 36 -2.42 10.41 -2.80
CA ILE A 36 -3.34 9.32 -3.18
C ILE A 36 -4.54 9.29 -2.24
N LEU A 37 -4.29 9.35 -0.93
CA LEU A 37 -5.35 9.26 0.09
C LEU A 37 -6.32 10.45 0.00
N GLU A 38 -5.81 11.65 -0.23
CA GLU A 38 -6.62 12.86 -0.44
C GLU A 38 -7.53 12.70 -1.67
N ARG A 39 -6.96 12.30 -2.81
CA ARG A 39 -7.73 12.07 -4.05
C ARG A 39 -8.77 10.98 -3.87
N HIS A 40 -8.40 9.88 -3.21
CA HIS A 40 -9.32 8.78 -2.92
C HIS A 40 -10.52 9.24 -2.08
N THR A 41 -10.26 10.00 -1.01
CA THR A 41 -11.31 10.54 -0.14
C THR A 41 -12.25 11.47 -0.91
N ALA A 42 -11.69 12.38 -1.72
CA ALA A 42 -12.49 13.29 -2.54
C ALA A 42 -13.39 12.53 -3.54
N MET A 43 -12.87 11.49 -4.21
CA MET A 43 -13.66 10.65 -5.12
C MET A 43 -14.74 9.86 -4.37
N ALA A 44 -14.44 9.32 -3.19
CA ALA A 44 -15.42 8.62 -2.37
C ALA A 44 -16.56 9.54 -1.93
N HIS A 45 -16.25 10.79 -1.55
CA HIS A 45 -17.28 11.79 -1.24
C HIS A 45 -18.15 12.12 -2.44
N HIS A 46 -17.57 12.25 -3.63
CA HIS A 46 -18.32 12.52 -4.86
C HIS A 46 -19.27 11.37 -5.21
N LEU A 47 -18.93 10.12 -4.91
CA LEU A 47 -19.83 8.97 -5.11
C LEU A 47 -21.03 8.93 -4.15
N MET A 48 -20.94 9.59 -2.99
CA MET A 48 -21.98 9.59 -1.96
C MET A 48 -23.00 10.73 -2.12
N GLN A 49 -22.79 11.61 -3.09
CA GLN A 49 -23.71 12.69 -3.46
C GLN A 49 -24.68 12.22 -4.55
#